data_AF-A0A1A8RJS3-F1
#
_entry.id   AF-A0A1A8RJS3-F1
#
_cell.length_a   1.000
_cell.length_b   1.000
_cell.length_c   1.000
_cell.angle_alpha   90.00
_cell.angle_beta   90.00
_cell.angle_gamma   90.00
#
_symmetry.space_group_name_H-M   'P 1'
#
loop_
_entity.id
_entity.type
_entity.pdbx_description
1 polymer ?
#
loop_
_entity_poly.entity_id
_entity_poly.type
_entity_poly.pdbx_seq_one_letter_code
_entity_poly.pdbx_strand_id
1 'polypeptide(L)'
;MKTRVFLLLLVAFSCELVRAEEENEAEELQVETLVQPESCAMISEIGDTLKIHYTGKLMDGKVIDTSLSRDPHSLELGARQVIPGLEQSLVGVCEGQKIKAIIPSHLAYGKRGFPPTVPGDAALQFEVEVITLSRKTPFEKMIRSLLPTMCLALLPGLLCLIGVYIYKRGTAERPEKKKAKDKKSKKK
;
A
#
# COMPACT_ATOMS: atom_id res chain seq x y z
N MET A 1 1.39 -34.95 -57.29
CA MET A 1 1.51 -33.48 -57.19
C MET A 1 0.67 -32.89 -56.05
N LYS A 2 -0.53 -33.41 -55.75
CA LYS A 2 -1.43 -32.84 -54.72
C LYS A 2 -0.93 -32.96 -53.27
N THR A 3 -0.21 -34.04 -52.92
CA THR A 3 0.30 -34.28 -51.57
C THR A 3 1.46 -33.37 -51.16
N ARG A 4 2.32 -32.97 -52.11
CA ARG A 4 3.44 -32.04 -51.83
C ARG A 4 2.97 -30.61 -51.62
N VAL A 5 1.92 -30.18 -52.32
CA VAL A 5 1.30 -28.85 -52.15
C VAL A 5 0.57 -28.77 -50.80
N PHE A 6 -0.08 -29.86 -50.37
CA PHE A 6 -0.76 -29.92 -49.08
C PHE A 6 0.23 -29.92 -47.89
N LEU A 7 1.38 -30.59 -48.04
CA LEU A 7 2.44 -30.56 -47.03
C LEU A 7 3.08 -29.17 -46.92
N LEU A 8 3.27 -28.47 -48.04
CA LEU A 8 3.82 -27.10 -48.05
C LEU A 8 2.86 -26.08 -47.44
N LEU A 9 1.55 -26.24 -47.64
CA LEU A 9 0.51 -25.41 -47.02
C LEU A 9 0.41 -25.64 -45.51
N LEU A 10 0.55 -26.89 -45.04
CA LEU A 10 0.58 -27.21 -43.61
C LEU A 10 1.82 -26.65 -42.90
N VAL A 11 2.99 -26.72 -43.57
CA VAL A 11 4.23 -26.15 -43.03
C VAL A 11 4.17 -24.61 -42.98
N ALA A 12 3.55 -23.96 -43.97
CA ALA A 12 3.32 -22.51 -43.95
C ALA A 12 2.33 -22.10 -42.84
N PHE A 13 1.22 -22.86 -42.66
CA PHE A 13 0.24 -22.62 -41.61
C PHE A 13 0.81 -22.82 -40.19
N SER A 14 1.73 -23.78 -40.01
CA SER A 14 2.47 -23.92 -38.76
C SER A 14 3.54 -22.84 -38.55
N CYS A 15 4.09 -22.26 -39.63
CA CYS A 15 5.13 -21.23 -39.53
C CYS A 15 4.53 -19.85 -39.19
N GLU A 16 3.30 -19.57 -39.65
CA GLU A 16 2.56 -18.34 -39.32
C GLU A 16 2.15 -18.27 -37.85
N LEU A 17 1.85 -19.42 -37.22
CA LEU A 17 1.45 -19.51 -35.82
C LEU A 17 2.65 -19.43 -34.85
N VAL A 18 3.85 -19.79 -35.32
CA VAL A 18 5.08 -19.76 -34.50
C VAL A 18 5.74 -18.37 -34.48
N ARG A 19 5.33 -17.43 -35.34
CA ARG A 19 5.86 -16.05 -35.37
C ARG A 19 5.16 -15.07 -34.41
N ALA A 20 4.20 -15.53 -33.61
CA ALA A 20 3.40 -14.66 -32.73
C ALA A 20 3.87 -14.64 -31.27
N GLU A 21 4.90 -15.41 -30.90
CA GLU A 21 5.33 -15.56 -29.49
C GLU A 21 6.68 -14.88 -29.18
N GLU A 22 7.26 -14.12 -30.13
CA GLU A 22 8.59 -13.49 -29.95
C GLU A 22 8.53 -11.98 -29.62
N GLU A 23 7.35 -11.40 -29.36
CA GLU A 23 7.22 -10.00 -28.88
C GLU A 23 6.84 -9.87 -27.39
N ASN A 24 6.66 -10.98 -26.66
CA ASN A 24 6.01 -10.93 -25.34
C ASN A 24 6.91 -11.17 -24.12
N GLU A 25 8.19 -10.76 -24.21
CA GLU A 25 9.11 -10.76 -23.05
C GLU A 25 9.11 -9.39 -22.32
N ALA A 26 8.56 -8.35 -22.96
CA ALA A 26 8.49 -6.97 -22.43
C ALA A 26 7.18 -6.65 -21.67
N GLU A 27 6.24 -7.58 -21.57
CA GLU A 27 5.00 -7.39 -20.81
C GLU A 27 5.08 -7.90 -19.36
N GLU A 28 6.06 -8.72 -18.98
CA GLU A 28 6.13 -9.21 -17.61
C GLU A 28 7.11 -8.40 -16.74
N LEU A 29 6.81 -8.34 -15.44
CA LEU A 29 7.71 -7.77 -14.45
C LEU A 29 8.95 -8.66 -14.32
N GLN A 30 10.12 -8.13 -14.68
CA GLN A 30 11.38 -8.86 -14.54
C GLN A 30 12.12 -8.36 -13.29
N VAL A 31 12.56 -9.27 -12.43
CA VAL A 31 13.33 -8.95 -11.22
C VAL A 31 14.63 -9.74 -11.21
N GLU A 32 15.74 -9.02 -11.23
CA GLU A 32 17.09 -9.56 -11.17
C GLU A 32 17.73 -9.17 -9.83
N THR A 33 18.39 -10.11 -9.16
CA THR A 33 19.16 -9.79 -7.95
C THR A 33 20.56 -9.34 -8.33
N LEU A 34 20.91 -8.11 -7.97
CA LEU A 34 22.26 -7.55 -8.20
C LEU A 34 23.22 -7.88 -7.06
N VAL A 35 22.73 -7.85 -5.82
CA VAL A 35 23.53 -8.14 -4.63
C VAL A 35 22.70 -8.97 -3.67
N GLN A 36 23.19 -10.16 -3.32
CA GLN A 36 22.63 -11.01 -2.29
C GLN A 36 23.37 -10.77 -0.96
N PRO A 37 22.67 -10.54 0.16
CA PRO A 37 23.33 -10.42 1.46
C PRO A 37 23.86 -11.80 1.92
N GLU A 38 24.92 -11.80 2.74
CA GLU A 38 25.51 -13.03 3.28
C GLU A 38 24.54 -13.84 4.14
N SER A 39 23.60 -13.14 4.79
CA SER A 39 22.54 -13.78 5.58
C SER A 39 21.21 -13.11 5.28
N CYS A 40 20.17 -13.92 5.17
CA CYS A 40 18.79 -13.47 5.05
C CYS A 40 17.98 -14.06 6.19
N ALA A 41 17.92 -13.35 7.31
CA ALA A 41 17.17 -13.80 8.48
C ALA A 41 15.65 -13.63 8.31
N MET A 42 15.24 -12.63 7.53
CA MET A 42 13.83 -12.32 7.27
C MET A 42 13.65 -12.00 5.79
N ILE A 43 12.58 -12.57 5.22
CA ILE A 43 12.14 -12.33 3.85
C ILE A 43 10.88 -11.46 3.93
N SER A 44 10.80 -10.47 3.04
CA SER A 44 9.69 -9.53 3.00
C SER A 44 8.39 -10.19 2.51
N GLU A 45 7.32 -9.90 3.24
CA GLU A 45 5.96 -10.34 2.95
C GLU A 45 4.99 -9.16 2.93
N ILE A 46 3.79 -9.38 2.39
CA ILE A 46 2.73 -8.37 2.39
C ILE A 46 2.43 -7.93 3.84
N GLY A 47 2.42 -6.62 4.06
CA GLY A 47 2.22 -5.96 5.35
C GLY A 47 3.51 -5.68 6.14
N ASP A 48 4.68 -6.13 5.65
CA ASP A 48 5.96 -5.68 6.17
C ASP A 48 6.26 -4.24 5.74
N THR A 49 7.06 -3.53 6.54
CA THR A 49 7.53 -2.18 6.25
C THR A 49 8.98 -2.25 5.78
N LEU A 50 9.24 -1.70 4.60
CA LEU A 50 10.57 -1.60 4.03
C LEU A 50 11.04 -0.14 4.03
N LYS A 51 12.34 0.07 4.27
CA LYS A 51 13.03 1.30 3.89
C LYS A 51 13.98 0.98 2.75
N ILE A 52 13.85 1.70 1.65
CA ILE A 52 14.61 1.43 0.43
C ILE A 52 15.34 2.68 -0.05
N HIS A 53 16.51 2.47 -0.63
CA HIS A 53 17.07 3.40 -1.59
C HIS A 53 16.80 2.88 -3.00
N TYR A 54 16.32 3.75 -3.88
CA TYR A 54 16.09 3.43 -5.28
C TYR A 54 16.62 4.51 -6.23
N THR A 55 16.84 4.10 -7.46
CA THR A 55 16.96 4.97 -8.64
C THR A 55 16.08 4.40 -9.75
N GLY A 56 15.10 5.19 -10.19
CA GLY A 56 14.23 4.89 -11.32
C GLY A 56 14.73 5.57 -12.59
N LYS A 57 14.75 4.85 -13.71
CA LYS A 57 15.19 5.35 -15.02
C LYS A 57 14.23 4.87 -16.11
N LEU A 58 14.17 5.62 -17.21
CA LEU A 58 13.61 5.14 -18.47
C LEU A 58 14.59 4.12 -19.11
N MET A 59 14.10 3.33 -20.06
CA MET A 59 14.91 2.34 -20.78
C MET A 59 16.04 2.98 -21.63
N ASP A 60 15.94 4.27 -21.94
CA ASP A 60 17.00 5.06 -22.59
C ASP A 60 18.10 5.52 -21.61
N GLY A 61 17.98 5.19 -20.32
CA GLY A 61 18.91 5.55 -19.26
C GLY A 61 18.62 6.88 -18.56
N LYS A 62 17.64 7.67 -19.03
CA LYS A 62 17.26 8.93 -18.37
C LYS A 62 16.70 8.67 -16.98
N VAL A 63 17.36 9.22 -15.96
CA VAL A 63 16.90 9.14 -14.56
C VAL A 63 15.61 9.94 -14.39
N ILE A 64 14.58 9.30 -13.85
CA ILE A 64 13.28 9.92 -13.57
C ILE A 64 13.19 10.37 -12.10
N ASP A 65 13.76 9.60 -11.18
CA ASP A 65 13.88 9.95 -9.77
C ASP A 65 14.96 9.08 -9.09
N THR A 66 15.52 9.58 -7.99
CA THR A 66 16.46 8.85 -7.13
C THR A 66 16.31 9.30 -5.68
N SER A 67 16.46 8.35 -4.76
CA SER A 67 16.43 8.61 -3.33
C SER A 67 17.81 8.77 -2.68
N LEU A 68 18.91 8.64 -3.44
CA LEU A 68 20.27 8.62 -2.89
C LEU A 68 20.70 9.94 -2.23
N SER A 69 20.02 11.05 -2.52
CA SER A 69 20.29 12.37 -1.94
C SER A 69 19.43 12.72 -0.73
N ARG A 70 18.55 11.81 -0.29
CA ARG A 70 17.57 12.02 0.79
C ARG A 70 17.48 10.77 1.67
N ASP A 71 16.66 10.83 2.73
CA ASP A 71 16.43 9.66 3.58
C ASP A 71 15.80 8.49 2.80
N PRO A 72 16.07 7.22 3.19
CA PRO A 72 15.44 6.05 2.60
C PRO A 72 13.92 6.17 2.54
N HIS A 73 13.33 5.80 1.42
CA HIS A 73 11.89 5.82 1.24
C HIS A 73 11.26 4.68 2.03
N SER A 74 10.34 5.00 2.95
CA SER A 74 9.61 4.01 3.74
C SER A 74 8.29 3.66 3.07
N LEU A 75 8.04 2.38 2.86
CA LEU A 75 6.76 1.87 2.34
C LEU A 75 6.27 0.63 3.11
N GLU A 76 4.97 0.43 3.16
CA GLU A 76 4.34 -0.81 3.67
C GLU A 76 3.86 -1.65 2.47
N LEU A 77 4.33 -2.89 2.37
CA LEU A 77 3.99 -3.77 1.25
C LEU A 77 2.50 -4.10 1.25
N GLY A 78 1.83 -3.87 0.12
CA GLY A 78 0.40 -4.04 -0.07
C GLY A 78 -0.44 -2.80 0.26
N ALA A 79 0.21 -1.70 0.66
CA ALA A 79 -0.47 -0.42 0.89
C ALA A 79 -0.61 0.41 -0.40
N ARG A 80 -0.04 -0.03 -1.53
CA ARG A 80 -0.13 0.63 -2.85
C ARG A 80 0.35 2.08 -2.82
N GLN A 81 1.43 2.33 -2.08
CA GLN A 81 2.03 3.65 -1.91
C GLN A 81 2.97 4.03 -3.07
N VAL A 82 3.45 3.03 -3.82
CA VAL A 82 4.28 3.17 -5.01
C VAL A 82 3.62 2.48 -6.20
N ILE A 83 4.22 2.58 -7.39
CA ILE A 83 3.70 1.91 -8.58
C ILE A 83 3.64 0.38 -8.36
N PRO A 84 2.62 -0.32 -8.90
CA PRO A 84 2.39 -1.74 -8.64
C PRO A 84 3.61 -2.63 -8.89
N GLY A 85 4.34 -2.42 -9.99
CA GLY A 85 5.49 -3.25 -10.33
C GLY A 85 6.68 -3.07 -9.37
N LEU A 86 6.83 -1.88 -8.77
CA LEU A 86 7.87 -1.64 -7.76
C LEU A 86 7.50 -2.28 -6.42
N GLU A 87 6.21 -2.26 -6.05
CA GLU A 87 5.76 -2.97 -4.84
C GLU A 87 5.89 -4.49 -5.01
N GLN A 88 5.54 -5.01 -6.19
CA GLN A 88 5.65 -6.44 -6.51
C GLN A 88 7.11 -6.93 -6.54
N SER A 89 8.05 -6.13 -7.04
CA SER A 89 9.46 -6.51 -7.08
C SER A 89 10.12 -6.59 -5.71
N LEU A 90 9.49 -6.01 -4.69
CA LEU A 90 9.95 -5.99 -3.31
C LEU A 90 9.31 -7.08 -2.43
N VAL A 91 8.57 -8.01 -3.00
CA VAL A 91 8.11 -9.20 -2.29
C VAL A 91 9.17 -10.28 -2.40
N GLY A 92 9.50 -10.95 -1.29
CA GLY A 92 10.48 -12.03 -1.31
C GLY A 92 11.94 -11.58 -1.25
N VAL A 93 12.20 -10.29 -0.97
CA VAL A 93 13.56 -9.74 -0.80
C VAL A 93 13.98 -9.65 0.67
N CYS A 94 15.29 -9.66 0.89
CA CYS A 94 15.93 -9.59 2.19
C CYS A 94 16.46 -8.17 2.48
N GLU A 95 16.66 -7.86 3.75
CA GLU A 95 17.44 -6.68 4.15
C GLU A 95 18.88 -6.76 3.59
N GLY A 96 19.40 -5.65 3.08
CA GLY A 96 20.71 -5.56 2.42
C GLY A 96 20.73 -6.07 0.98
N GLN A 97 19.64 -6.63 0.45
CA GLN A 97 19.57 -7.08 -0.94
C GLN A 97 19.46 -5.89 -1.90
N LYS A 98 20.17 -5.97 -3.03
CA LYS A 98 19.99 -5.05 -4.16
C LYS A 98 19.36 -5.79 -5.32
N ILE A 99 18.31 -5.23 -5.88
CA ILE A 99 17.58 -5.78 -7.03
C ILE A 99 17.51 -4.75 -8.16
N LYS A 100 17.35 -5.27 -9.37
CA LYS A 100 16.98 -4.51 -10.56
C LYS A 100 15.64 -5.02 -11.04
N ALA A 101 14.66 -4.14 -11.17
CA ALA A 101 13.33 -4.45 -11.67
C ALA A 101 13.09 -3.74 -13.01
N ILE A 102 12.71 -4.49 -14.04
CA ILE A 102 12.17 -3.94 -15.28
C ILE A 102 10.65 -4.02 -15.20
N ILE A 103 10.01 -2.86 -15.14
CA ILE A 103 8.58 -2.71 -14.87
C ILE A 103 7.89 -2.30 -16.18
N PRO A 104 6.99 -3.14 -16.72
CA PRO A 104 6.22 -2.81 -17.91
C PRO A 104 5.25 -1.65 -17.63
N SER A 105 4.86 -0.95 -18.69
CA SER A 105 4.08 0.30 -18.54
C SER A 105 2.79 0.12 -17.75
N HIS A 106 2.07 -1.00 -17.92
CA HIS A 106 0.81 -1.27 -17.22
C HIS A 106 0.97 -1.51 -15.71
N LEU A 107 2.17 -1.89 -15.24
CA LEU A 107 2.53 -1.97 -13.81
C LEU A 107 3.22 -0.68 -13.31
N ALA A 108 3.38 0.31 -14.18
CA ALA A 108 3.93 1.63 -13.90
C ALA A 108 2.86 2.72 -14.09
N TYR A 109 3.01 3.58 -15.11
CA TYR A 109 2.12 4.74 -15.37
C TYR A 109 1.18 4.56 -16.57
N GLY A 110 1.25 3.41 -17.24
CA GLY A 110 0.42 3.01 -18.37
C GLY A 110 0.46 3.98 -19.56
N LYS A 111 -0.60 3.95 -20.38
CA LYS A 111 -0.77 4.81 -21.57
C LYS A 111 -0.68 6.31 -21.29
N ARG A 112 -1.05 6.72 -20.08
CA ARG A 112 -1.05 8.13 -19.70
C ARG A 112 0.36 8.65 -19.39
N GLY A 113 1.24 7.78 -18.90
CA GLY A 113 2.55 8.19 -18.39
C GLY A 113 2.44 9.12 -17.17
N PHE A 114 3.53 9.81 -16.88
CA PHE A 114 3.61 10.86 -15.85
C PHE A 114 4.35 12.08 -16.42
N PRO A 115 3.67 12.91 -17.24
CA PRO A 115 4.30 14.06 -17.88
C PRO A 115 4.78 15.12 -16.87
N PRO A 116 5.91 15.80 -17.13
CA PRO A 116 6.77 15.69 -18.32
C PRO A 116 7.86 14.60 -18.22
N THR A 117 7.92 13.87 -17.11
CA THR A 117 9.06 13.04 -16.74
C THR A 117 9.01 11.64 -17.36
N VAL A 118 7.84 11.01 -17.38
CA VAL A 118 7.62 9.66 -17.90
C VAL A 118 6.63 9.71 -19.07
N PRO A 119 7.03 9.32 -20.29
CA PRO A 119 6.12 9.21 -21.43
C PRO A 119 5.00 8.17 -21.21
N GLY A 120 3.94 8.26 -22.00
CA GLY A 120 2.94 7.20 -22.08
C GLY A 120 3.54 5.90 -22.60
N ASP A 121 3.04 4.77 -22.11
CA ASP A 121 3.48 3.41 -22.48
C ASP A 121 4.97 3.12 -22.21
N ALA A 122 5.64 3.95 -21.42
CA ALA A 122 7.03 3.74 -21.06
C ALA A 122 7.19 2.61 -20.02
N ALA A 123 8.09 1.67 -20.30
CA ALA A 123 8.65 0.76 -19.31
C ALA A 123 9.72 1.48 -18.47
N LEU A 124 9.90 1.04 -17.23
CA LEU A 124 10.83 1.65 -16.27
C LEU A 124 11.82 0.62 -15.75
N GLN A 125 13.07 1.04 -15.56
CA GLN A 125 14.07 0.28 -14.82
C GLN A 125 14.23 0.89 -13.43
N PHE A 126 14.12 0.08 -12.39
CA PHE A 126 14.43 0.47 -11.01
C PHE A 126 15.57 -0.36 -10.47
N GLU A 127 16.60 0.30 -9.97
CA GLU A 127 17.60 -0.31 -9.09
C GLU A 127 17.22 0.04 -7.66
N VAL A 128 17.07 -0.97 -6.80
CA VAL A 128 16.58 -0.81 -5.43
C VAL A 128 17.48 -1.55 -4.47
N GLU A 129 17.81 -0.92 -3.36
CA GLU A 129 18.53 -1.47 -2.22
C GLU A 129 17.64 -1.42 -0.98
N VAL A 130 17.45 -2.57 -0.35
CA VAL A 130 16.67 -2.69 0.88
C VAL A 130 17.58 -2.36 2.07
N ILE A 131 17.28 -1.25 2.75
CA ILE A 131 18.09 -0.77 3.89
C ILE A 131 17.63 -1.40 5.19
N THR A 132 16.32 -1.46 5.41
CA THR A 132 15.75 -2.10 6.61
C THR A 132 14.45 -2.81 6.28
N LEU A 133 14.21 -3.94 6.94
CA LEU A 133 12.97 -4.68 6.85
C LEU A 133 12.37 -4.86 8.26
N SER A 134 11.12 -4.42 8.44
CA SER A 134 10.45 -4.45 9.73
C SER A 134 9.05 -5.07 9.64
N ARG A 135 8.83 -6.11 10.46
CA ARG A 135 7.54 -6.77 10.61
C ARG A 135 6.84 -6.30 11.88
N LYS A 136 5.69 -5.65 11.73
CA LYS A 136 4.85 -5.24 12.87
C LYS A 136 4.36 -6.48 13.61
N THR A 137 4.43 -6.45 14.94
CA THR A 137 3.94 -7.57 15.74
C THR A 137 2.42 -7.73 15.59
N PRO A 138 1.85 -8.94 15.74
CA PRO A 138 0.40 -9.15 15.69
C PRO A 138 -0.36 -8.25 16.68
N PHE A 139 0.24 -8.00 17.85
CA PHE A 139 -0.30 -7.13 18.88
C PHE A 139 -0.34 -5.66 18.45
N GLU A 140 0.69 -5.15 17.79
CA GLU A 140 0.67 -3.79 17.24
C GLU A 140 -0.39 -3.62 16.15
N LYS A 141 -0.54 -4.61 15.26
CA LYS A 141 -1.62 -4.62 14.25
C LYS A 141 -2.99 -4.56 14.95
N MET A 142 -3.16 -5.34 16.02
CA MET A 142 -4.38 -5.38 16.81
C MET A 142 -4.66 -4.03 17.50
N ILE A 143 -3.68 -3.42 18.17
CA ILE A 143 -3.84 -2.10 18.79
C ILE A 143 -4.22 -1.06 17.74
N ARG A 144 -3.50 -0.99 16.61
CA ARG A 144 -3.77 0.01 15.57
C ARG A 144 -5.20 -0.11 15.01
N SER A 145 -5.75 -1.32 14.95
CA SER A 145 -7.11 -1.57 14.45
C SER A 145 -8.20 -1.35 15.51
N LEU A 146 -7.99 -1.79 16.74
CA LEU A 146 -9.01 -1.81 17.80
C LEU A 146 -8.97 -0.57 18.70
N LEU A 147 -7.82 0.08 18.86
CA LEU A 147 -7.70 1.25 19.73
C LEU A 147 -8.59 2.42 19.26
N PRO A 148 -8.65 2.78 17.96
CA PRO A 148 -9.49 3.89 17.53
C PRO A 148 -10.98 3.60 17.72
N THR A 149 -11.42 2.37 17.43
CA THR A 149 -12.83 1.97 17.58
C THR A 149 -13.24 1.90 19.05
N MET A 150 -12.33 1.43 19.92
CA MET A 150 -12.57 1.44 21.36
C MET A 150 -12.60 2.84 21.94
N CYS A 151 -11.67 3.72 21.54
CA CYS A 151 -11.72 5.12 21.95
C CYS A 151 -13.02 5.80 21.51
N LEU A 152 -13.47 5.58 20.26
CA LEU A 152 -14.70 6.16 19.73
C LEU A 152 -15.96 5.71 20.49
N ALA A 153 -16.00 4.46 20.97
CA ALA A 153 -17.14 3.93 21.72
C ALA A 153 -17.11 4.33 23.21
N LEU A 154 -15.92 4.29 23.82
CA LEU A 154 -15.75 4.49 25.27
C LEU A 154 -15.82 5.96 25.68
N LEU A 155 -15.24 6.88 24.89
CA LEU A 155 -15.28 8.33 25.17
C LEU A 155 -16.71 8.89 25.32
N PRO A 156 -17.63 8.71 24.35
CA PRO A 156 -18.98 9.23 24.47
C PRO A 156 -19.77 8.53 25.58
N GLY A 157 -19.54 7.22 25.79
CA GLY A 157 -20.14 6.48 26.91
C GLY A 157 -19.74 7.08 28.26
N LEU A 158 -18.45 7.38 28.45
CA LEU A 158 -17.94 8.00 29.67
C LEU A 158 -18.50 9.41 29.88
N LEU A 159 -18.53 10.24 28.82
CA LEU A 159 -19.12 11.58 28.88
C LEU A 159 -20.62 11.54 29.19
N CYS A 160 -21.35 10.57 28.65
CA CYS A 160 -22.77 10.36 28.96
C CYS A 160 -22.96 9.99 30.43
N LEU A 161 -22.17 9.07 30.97
CA LEU A 161 -22.22 8.70 32.39
C LEU A 161 -21.90 9.88 33.31
N ILE A 162 -20.87 10.67 32.97
CA ILE A 162 -20.52 11.89 33.71
C ILE A 162 -21.69 12.89 33.64
N GLY A 163 -22.29 13.09 32.47
CA GLY A 163 -23.46 13.95 32.29
C GLY A 163 -24.67 13.50 33.14
N VAL A 164 -24.99 12.20 33.14
CA VAL A 164 -26.07 11.62 33.95
C VAL A 164 -25.79 11.78 35.44
N TYR A 165 -24.54 11.59 35.87
CA TYR A 165 -24.13 11.80 37.26
C TYR A 165 -24.32 13.26 37.70
N ILE A 166 -23.88 14.22 36.89
CA ILE A 166 -24.07 15.66 37.16
C ILE A 166 -25.55 16.02 37.18
N TYR A 167 -26.35 15.50 36.23
CA TYR A 167 -27.79 15.71 36.17
C TYR A 167 -28.49 15.22 37.45
N LYS A 168 -28.24 13.97 37.86
CA LYS A 168 -28.82 13.40 39.09
C LYS A 168 -28.44 14.23 40.32
N ARG A 169 -27.17 14.60 40.45
CA ARG A 169 -26.68 15.41 41.58
C ARG A 169 -27.34 16.79 41.62
N GLY A 170 -27.51 17.46 40.47
CA GLY A 170 -28.18 18.76 40.40
C GLY A 170 -29.69 18.71 40.65
N THR A 171 -30.37 17.60 40.31
CA THR A 171 -31.81 17.42 40.59
C THR A 171 -32.12 17.06 42.04
N ALA A 172 -31.19 16.42 42.76
CA ALA A 172 -31.35 16.08 44.18
C ALA A 172 -31.35 17.31 45.10
N GLU A 173 -30.81 18.45 44.65
CA GLU A 173 -30.66 19.68 45.45
C GLU A 173 -31.79 20.72 45.25
N ARG A 174 -32.89 20.43 44.54
CA ARG A 174 -34.03 21.36 44.44
C ARG A 174 -35.13 21.07 45.48
N PRO A 175 -35.16 21.78 46.63
CA PRO A 175 -36.33 21.77 47.50
C PRO A 175 -37.47 22.58 46.86
N GLU A 176 -38.65 21.95 46.82
CA GLU A 176 -39.91 22.43 46.28
C GLU A 176 -40.42 23.70 47.00
N LYS A 177 -39.92 24.90 46.64
CA LYS A 177 -40.51 26.18 47.08
C LYS A 177 -41.78 26.52 46.29
N LYS A 178 -42.84 25.71 46.38
CA LYS A 178 -44.16 26.05 45.77
C LYS A 178 -45.38 25.51 46.53
N LYS A 179 -45.41 25.52 47.86
CA LYS A 179 -46.67 25.37 48.63
C LYS A 179 -46.70 26.23 49.90
N ALA A 180 -46.65 27.56 49.77
CA ALA A 180 -46.89 28.47 50.90
C ALA A 180 -47.44 29.82 50.44
N LYS A 181 -48.61 29.85 49.78
CA LYS A 181 -49.35 31.10 49.53
C LYS A 181 -50.87 30.98 49.67
N ASP A 182 -51.35 30.04 50.50
CA ASP A 182 -52.80 29.82 50.69
C ASP A 182 -53.29 29.82 52.15
N LYS A 183 -52.48 30.31 53.11
CA LYS A 183 -52.89 30.40 54.53
C LYS A 183 -52.78 31.81 55.12
N LYS A 184 -53.07 32.85 54.31
CA LYS A 184 -53.22 34.23 54.82
C LYS A 184 -54.63 34.77 54.56
N SER A 185 -55.65 33.97 54.90
CA SER A 185 -57.04 34.43 55.03
C SER A 185 -57.84 33.44 55.87
N LYS A 186 -57.65 33.44 57.20
CA LYS A 186 -58.64 33.04 58.22
C LYS A 186 -58.00 33.04 59.61
N LYS A 187 -58.05 34.19 60.28
CA LYS A 187 -58.49 34.32 61.68
C LYS A 187 -58.68 35.81 62.00
N LYS A 188 -59.92 36.25 61.82
CA LYS A 188 -60.54 37.31 62.62
C LYS A 188 -61.25 36.59 63.76
#